data_AF-A0A080ZMY6-F1
#
_entry.id   AF-A0A080ZMY6-F1
#
_cell.length_a   1.000
_cell.length_b   1.000
_cell.length_c   1.000
_cell.angle_alpha   90.00
_cell.angle_beta   90.00
_cell.angle_gamma   90.00
#
_symmetry.space_group_name_H-M   'P 1'
#
loop_
_entity.id
_entity.type
_entity.pdbx_description
1 polymer ?
#
loop_
_entity_poly.entity_id
_entity_poly.type
_entity_poly.pdbx_seq_one_letter_code
_entity_poly.pdbx_strand_id
1 'polypeptide(L)'
;MDEKEEDGYFSICGMVDGVADALTISMDDEWELTPVVVEVKNRMRGIRNPPPLYDHIQLAVYMKMLGVEHGDLVQCIYGADPRPTIQISRVSLGVAPLCLPASSTSQERDIWTEVIVPRLYTFTAAVQKLRDNELLRLDYLNGTEEERREILRTECDFL
;
A
#
# COMPACT_ATOMS: atom_id res chain seq x y z
N MET A 1 18.52 7.84 33.55
CA MET A 1 19.19 7.40 32.31
C MET A 1 18.14 7.64 31.25
N ASP A 2 18.19 8.80 30.61
CA ASP A 2 17.16 9.21 29.66
C ASP A 2 17.22 8.25 28.48
N GLU A 3 16.19 7.43 28.33
CA GLU A 3 15.92 6.72 27.09
C GLU A 3 15.76 7.80 26.02
N LYS A 4 16.75 7.93 25.13
CA LYS A 4 16.55 8.66 23.89
C LYS A 4 15.40 7.95 23.18
N GLU A 5 14.22 8.57 23.15
CA GLU A 5 13.19 8.22 22.19
C GLU A 5 13.88 8.17 20.82
N GLU A 6 13.94 6.99 20.22
CA GLU A 6 14.30 6.85 18.82
C GLU A 6 13.16 7.53 18.04
N ASP A 7 13.31 8.83 17.78
CA ASP A 7 12.42 9.56 16.88
C ASP A 7 12.43 8.82 15.55
N GLY A 8 11.34 8.10 15.26
CA GLY A 8 11.21 7.31 14.04
C GLY A 8 11.29 8.23 12.82
N TYR A 9 12.00 7.79 11.77
CA TYR A 9 12.22 8.59 10.55
C TYR A 9 10.91 9.04 9.87
N PHE A 10 9.87 8.20 9.95
CA PHE A 10 8.48 8.52 9.63
C PHE A 10 7.54 7.54 10.36
N SER A 11 6.25 7.90 10.41
CA SER A 11 5.18 7.00 10.83
C SER A 11 4.26 6.68 9.65
N ILE A 12 3.77 5.44 9.57
CA ILE A 12 2.75 5.03 8.61
C ILE A 12 1.39 5.13 9.28
N CYS A 13 0.47 5.87 8.66
CA CYS A 13 -0.91 6.00 9.11
C CYS A 13 -1.88 5.75 7.97
N GLY A 14 -3.09 5.30 8.29
CA GLY A 14 -4.10 4.93 7.32
C GLY A 14 -5.45 4.66 7.98
N MET A 15 -6.50 4.66 7.16
CA MET A 15 -7.86 4.34 7.59
C MET A 15 -8.33 3.17 6.73
N VAL A 16 -8.76 2.09 7.40
CA VAL A 16 -9.35 0.92 6.74
C VAL A 16 -10.86 1.11 6.61
N ASP A 17 -11.46 0.59 5.54
CA ASP A 17 -12.92 0.62 5.39
C ASP A 17 -13.62 -0.34 6.38
N GLY A 18 -12.95 -1.44 6.74
CA GLY A 18 -13.41 -2.34 7.79
C GLY A 18 -12.46 -3.51 8.07
N VAL A 19 -12.79 -4.25 9.11
CA VAL A 19 -12.21 -5.57 9.42
C VAL A 19 -13.37 -6.54 9.55
N ALA A 20 -13.22 -7.73 8.98
CA ALA A 20 -14.21 -8.81 9.06
C ALA A 20 -13.54 -10.10 9.53
N ASP A 21 -14.33 -11.03 10.03
CA ASP A 21 -13.85 -12.38 10.36
C ASP A 21 -14.10 -13.32 9.17
N ALA A 22 -13.05 -13.95 8.68
CA ALA A 22 -13.13 -15.00 7.67
C ALA A 22 -13.06 -16.37 8.34
N LEU A 23 -14.03 -17.23 8.02
CA LEU A 23 -14.05 -18.62 8.46
C LEU A 23 -13.09 -19.45 7.62
N THR A 24 -12.12 -20.07 8.27
CA THR A 24 -11.24 -21.09 7.69
C THR A 24 -11.63 -22.44 8.27
N ILE A 25 -11.89 -23.42 7.41
CA ILE A 25 -12.18 -24.80 7.81
C ILE A 25 -11.03 -25.67 7.29
N SER A 26 -10.37 -26.37 8.20
CA SER A 26 -9.26 -27.28 7.89
C SER A 26 -9.76 -28.62 7.32
N MET A 27 -8.84 -29.46 6.85
CA MET A 27 -9.18 -30.80 6.35
C MET A 27 -9.70 -31.74 7.46
N ASP A 28 -9.38 -31.44 8.71
CA ASP A 28 -9.77 -32.22 9.89
C ASP A 28 -11.08 -31.73 10.52
N ASP A 29 -11.87 -30.90 9.80
CA ASP A 29 -13.15 -30.30 10.23
C ASP A 29 -13.02 -29.34 11.44
N GLU A 30 -11.79 -28.96 11.80
CA GLU A 30 -11.53 -27.86 12.72
C GLU A 30 -11.76 -26.52 12.03
N TRP A 31 -12.40 -25.57 12.72
CA TRP A 31 -12.70 -24.25 12.19
C TRP A 31 -12.09 -23.14 13.05
N GLU A 32 -11.63 -22.08 12.38
CA GLU A 32 -11.11 -20.87 13.01
C GLU A 32 -11.65 -19.62 12.32
N LEU A 33 -11.73 -18.53 13.08
CA LEU A 33 -12.02 -17.20 12.56
C LEU A 33 -10.72 -16.40 12.49
N THR A 34 -10.39 -15.93 11.30
CA THR A 34 -9.20 -15.12 11.06
C THR A 34 -9.62 -13.72 10.63
N PRO A 35 -9.07 -12.65 11.25
CA PRO A 35 -9.40 -11.30 10.85
C PRO A 35 -8.84 -11.00 9.46
N VAL A 36 -9.66 -10.37 8.61
CA VAL A 36 -9.30 -9.91 7.28
C VAL A 36 -9.60 -8.43 7.15
N VAL A 37 -8.67 -7.68 6.56
CA VAL A 37 -8.89 -6.26 6.26
C VAL A 37 -9.79 -6.14 5.03
N VAL A 38 -10.79 -5.28 5.08
CA VAL A 38 -11.67 -5.00 3.95
C VAL A 38 -11.34 -3.62 3.39
N GLU A 39 -11.12 -3.55 2.08
CA GLU A 39 -10.93 -2.30 1.34
C GLU A 39 -11.93 -2.24 0.18
N VAL A 40 -12.75 -1.20 0.14
CA VAL A 40 -13.87 -1.03 -0.79
C VAL A 40 -13.57 0.07 -1.80
N LYS A 41 -13.57 -0.30 -3.08
CA LYS A 41 -13.42 0.62 -4.21
C LYS A 41 -14.72 0.72 -5.01
N ASN A 42 -15.40 1.87 -4.88
CA ASN A 42 -16.50 2.23 -5.77
C ASN A 42 -15.95 2.69 -7.12
N ARG A 43 -16.03 1.82 -8.14
CA ARG A 43 -15.50 2.05 -9.48
C ARG A 43 -16.53 2.74 -10.37
N MET A 44 -16.09 3.77 -11.08
CA MET A 44 -16.93 4.54 -12.01
C MET A 44 -17.09 3.88 -13.39
N ARG A 45 -16.05 3.21 -13.88
CA ARG A 45 -15.99 2.73 -15.28
C ARG A 45 -16.12 1.23 -15.44
N GLY A 46 -15.70 0.46 -14.44
CA GLY A 46 -15.64 -0.99 -14.54
C GLY A 46 -14.83 -1.61 -13.41
N ILE A 47 -15.09 -2.88 -13.18
CA ILE A 47 -14.30 -3.74 -12.30
C ILE A 47 -13.01 -4.13 -13.02
N ARG A 48 -11.88 -4.17 -12.29
CA ARG A 48 -10.59 -4.60 -12.83
C ARG A 48 -10.22 -5.97 -12.29
N ASN A 49 -9.83 -6.88 -13.18
CA ASN A 49 -9.39 -8.22 -12.83
C ASN A 49 -8.11 -8.60 -13.63
N PRO A 50 -6.95 -8.76 -12.98
CA PRO A 50 -6.72 -8.58 -11.55
C PRO A 50 -6.92 -7.11 -11.11
N PRO A 51 -7.16 -6.85 -9.81
CA PRO A 51 -7.15 -5.48 -9.31
C PRO A 51 -5.80 -4.78 -9.60
N PRO A 52 -5.74 -3.45 -9.68
CA PRO A 52 -4.50 -2.71 -9.88
C PRO A 52 -3.47 -2.97 -8.77
N LEU A 53 -2.18 -2.93 -9.11
CA LEU A 53 -1.09 -3.13 -8.15
C LEU A 53 -1.14 -2.10 -7.00
N TYR A 54 -1.47 -0.84 -7.28
CA TYR A 54 -1.54 0.19 -6.25
C TYR A 54 -2.63 -0.10 -5.20
N ASP A 55 -3.74 -0.75 -5.58
CA ASP A 55 -4.77 -1.15 -4.62
C ASP A 55 -4.30 -2.35 -3.77
N HIS A 56 -3.51 -3.26 -4.35
CA HIS A 56 -2.87 -4.35 -3.59
C HIS A 56 -1.86 -3.79 -2.58
N ILE A 57 -1.03 -2.82 -2.99
CA ILE A 57 -0.05 -2.17 -2.11
C ILE A 57 -0.76 -1.44 -0.96
N GLN A 58 -1.83 -0.68 -1.25
CA GLN A 58 -2.60 0.02 -0.23
C GLN A 58 -3.16 -0.97 0.80
N LEU A 59 -3.79 -2.05 0.36
CA LEU A 59 -4.31 -3.09 1.25
C LEU A 59 -3.19 -3.78 2.05
N ALA A 60 -2.03 -4.03 1.42
CA ALA A 60 -0.86 -4.61 2.08
C ALA A 60 -0.32 -3.74 3.22
N VAL A 61 -0.33 -2.41 3.05
CA VAL A 61 0.02 -1.47 4.12
C VAL A 61 -0.91 -1.68 5.31
N TYR A 62 -2.23 -1.75 5.08
CA TYR A 62 -3.20 -1.96 6.17
C TYR A 62 -3.06 -3.32 6.85
N MET A 63 -2.83 -4.38 6.07
CA MET A 63 -2.54 -5.72 6.60
C MET A 63 -1.33 -5.70 7.54
N LYS A 64 -0.23 -5.05 7.12
CA LYS A 64 0.98 -4.89 7.96
C LYS A 64 0.71 -4.03 9.21
N MET A 65 -0.06 -2.95 9.10
CA MET A 65 -0.41 -2.08 10.23
C MET A 65 -1.24 -2.81 11.30
N LEU A 66 -2.13 -3.71 10.87
CA LEU A 66 -3.04 -4.45 11.76
C LEU A 66 -2.53 -5.84 12.15
N GLY A 67 -1.37 -6.25 11.63
CA GLY A 67 -0.77 -7.55 11.92
C GLY A 67 -1.57 -8.74 11.36
N VAL A 68 -2.27 -8.56 10.24
CA VAL A 68 -3.02 -9.63 9.58
C VAL A 68 -2.38 -10.03 8.25
N GLU A 69 -2.63 -11.26 7.80
CA GLU A 69 -2.02 -11.80 6.56
C GLU A 69 -2.90 -11.63 5.32
N HIS A 70 -4.19 -11.38 5.52
CA HIS A 70 -5.20 -11.42 4.49
C HIS A 70 -6.05 -10.15 4.47
N GLY A 71 -6.49 -9.80 3.26
CA GLY A 71 -7.47 -8.75 3.05
C GLY A 71 -8.34 -9.00 1.84
N ASP A 72 -9.54 -8.46 1.86
CA ASP A 72 -10.52 -8.55 0.79
C ASP A 72 -10.66 -7.18 0.10
N LEU A 73 -10.23 -7.15 -1.16
CA LEU A 73 -10.42 -5.99 -2.04
C LEU A 73 -11.79 -6.12 -2.71
N VAL A 74 -12.72 -5.27 -2.28
CA VAL A 74 -14.09 -5.23 -2.76
C VAL A 74 -14.20 -4.14 -3.82
N GLN A 75 -14.63 -4.49 -5.03
CA GLN A 75 -14.91 -3.54 -6.10
C GLN A 75 -16.41 -3.49 -6.35
N CYS A 76 -17.00 -2.31 -6.16
CA CYS A 76 -18.42 -2.07 -6.38
C CYS A 76 -18.59 -1.18 -7.62
N ILE A 77 -19.52 -1.52 -8.51
CA ILE A 77 -19.95 -0.62 -9.59
C ILE A 77 -21.47 -0.43 -9.52
N TYR A 78 -21.87 0.83 -9.49
CA TYR A 78 -23.27 1.23 -9.55
C TYR A 78 -23.61 1.54 -11.02
N GLY A 79 -24.62 0.87 -11.55
CA GLY A 79 -25.11 1.07 -12.90
C GLY A 79 -26.53 1.66 -12.89
N ALA A 80 -27.28 1.38 -13.95
CA ALA A 80 -28.71 1.67 -14.00
C ALA A 80 -29.55 0.71 -13.14
N ASP A 81 -29.01 -0.46 -12.78
CA ASP A 81 -29.65 -1.40 -11.84
C ASP A 81 -29.51 -0.87 -10.40
N PRO A 82 -30.58 -0.89 -9.58
CA PRO A 82 -30.50 -0.55 -8.16
C PRO A 82 -29.54 -1.45 -7.35
N ARG A 83 -29.20 -2.64 -7.85
CA ARG A 83 -28.23 -3.55 -7.22
C ARG A 83 -26.84 -3.31 -7.81
N PRO A 84 -25.83 -2.98 -6.97
CA PRO A 84 -24.46 -2.85 -7.46
C PRO A 84 -23.89 -4.21 -7.86
N THR A 85 -23.07 -4.23 -8.90
CA THR A 85 -22.21 -5.38 -9.17
C THR A 85 -21.01 -5.31 -8.23
N ILE A 86 -20.78 -6.38 -7.48
CA ILE A 86 -19.71 -6.50 -6.49
C ILE A 86 -18.78 -7.63 -6.90
N GLN A 87 -17.47 -7.36 -6.94
CA GLN A 87 -16.44 -8.39 -7.06
C GLN A 87 -15.48 -8.27 -5.88
N ILE A 88 -15.21 -9.40 -5.23
CA ILE A 88 -14.27 -9.50 -4.12
C ILE A 88 -13.02 -10.24 -4.61
N SER A 89 -11.84 -9.76 -4.23
CA SER A 89 -10.56 -10.42 -4.52
C SER A 89 -9.75 -10.53 -3.23
N ARG A 90 -9.52 -11.76 -2.78
CA ARG A 90 -8.66 -12.06 -1.62
C ARG A 90 -7.21 -11.77 -1.98
N VAL A 91 -6.55 -10.96 -1.17
CA VAL A 91 -5.13 -10.64 -1.24
C VAL A 91 -4.46 -11.21 -0.01
N SER A 92 -3.28 -11.80 -0.19
CA SER A 92 -2.47 -12.36 0.88
C SER A 92 -1.05 -11.82 0.80
N LEU A 93 -0.45 -11.52 1.95
CA LEU A 93 0.98 -11.26 2.03
C LEU A 93 1.78 -12.47 1.52
N GLY A 94 2.95 -12.23 0.92
CA GLY A 94 3.79 -13.30 0.35
C GLY A 94 3.26 -13.94 -0.94
N VAL A 95 2.08 -13.56 -1.42
CA VAL A 95 1.48 -14.06 -2.68
C VAL A 95 1.52 -12.98 -3.76
N ALA A 96 1.64 -13.38 -5.02
CA ALA A 96 1.64 -12.45 -6.14
C ALA A 96 0.34 -11.59 -6.15
N PRO A 97 0.41 -10.28 -6.43
CA PRO A 97 1.59 -9.53 -6.90
C PRO A 97 2.45 -8.91 -5.77
N LEU A 98 2.26 -9.32 -4.51
CA LEU A 98 3.01 -8.80 -3.35
C LEU A 98 4.32 -9.55 -3.06
N CYS A 99 4.61 -10.62 -3.79
CA CYS A 99 5.91 -11.27 -3.77
C CYS A 99 6.69 -11.02 -5.06
N LEU A 100 8.02 -10.98 -4.93
CA LEU A 100 8.93 -10.96 -6.07
C LEU A 100 9.26 -12.40 -6.46
N PRO A 101 9.52 -12.67 -7.76
CA PRO A 101 9.97 -13.98 -8.19
C PRO A 101 11.23 -14.38 -7.41
N ALA A 102 11.21 -15.60 -6.86
CA ALA A 102 12.33 -16.17 -6.15
C ALA A 102 13.59 -16.12 -7.04
N SER A 103 14.67 -15.52 -6.54
CA SER A 103 15.99 -15.81 -7.11
C SER A 103 16.36 -17.26 -6.74
N SER A 104 17.37 -17.82 -7.38
CA SER A 104 17.93 -19.15 -7.08
C SER A 104 18.38 -19.36 -5.62
N THR A 105 18.33 -18.31 -4.80
CA THR A 105 18.58 -18.29 -3.36
C THR A 105 17.23 -18.36 -2.65
N SER A 106 16.99 -19.42 -1.88
CA SER A 106 15.76 -19.88 -1.23
C SER A 106 15.04 -18.91 -0.27
N GLN A 107 15.26 -17.61 -0.38
CA GLN A 107 14.71 -16.59 0.48
C GLN A 107 13.53 -15.92 -0.24
N GLU A 108 12.34 -16.01 0.36
CA GLU A 108 11.16 -15.28 -0.12
C GLU A 108 11.45 -13.78 -0.07
N ARG A 109 11.42 -13.13 -1.23
CA ARG A 109 11.57 -11.67 -1.35
C ARG A 109 10.18 -11.09 -1.54
N ASP A 110 9.79 -10.21 -0.63
CA ASP A 110 8.53 -9.49 -0.74
C ASP A 110 8.75 -8.06 -1.26
N ILE A 111 7.71 -7.47 -1.87
CA ILE A 111 7.80 -6.10 -2.37
C ILE A 111 7.88 -5.05 -1.24
N TRP A 112 7.53 -5.44 -0.01
CA TRP A 112 7.51 -4.54 1.13
C TRP A 112 8.93 -4.15 1.54
N THR A 113 9.78 -5.13 1.80
CA THR A 113 11.18 -4.91 2.22
C THR A 113 12.05 -4.42 1.07
N GLU A 114 11.82 -4.91 -0.14
CA GLU A 114 12.69 -4.65 -1.29
C GLU A 114 12.35 -3.37 -2.05
N VAL A 115 11.08 -2.91 -1.99
CA VAL A 115 10.62 -1.78 -2.80
C VAL A 115 9.92 -0.73 -1.97
N ILE A 116 8.85 -1.08 -1.23
CA ILE A 116 7.99 -0.10 -0.58
C ILE A 116 8.75 0.65 0.52
N VAL A 117 9.35 -0.06 1.47
CA VAL A 117 10.06 0.57 2.59
C VAL A 117 11.22 1.45 2.11
N PRO A 118 12.15 1.00 1.25
CA PRO A 118 13.20 1.86 0.71
C PRO A 118 12.67 3.11 0.02
N ARG A 119 11.59 2.98 -0.78
CA ARG A 119 10.97 4.13 -1.45
C ARG A 119 10.31 5.10 -0.48
N LEU A 120 9.72 4.63 0.62
CA LEU A 120 9.18 5.51 1.66
C LEU A 120 10.29 6.32 2.34
N TYR A 121 11.45 5.72 2.60
CA TYR A 121 12.62 6.44 3.10
C TYR A 121 13.09 7.51 2.11
N THR A 122 13.29 7.15 0.83
CA THR A 122 13.71 8.11 -0.21
C THR A 122 12.71 9.25 -0.37
N PHE A 123 11.42 8.93 -0.42
CA PHE A 123 10.35 9.93 -0.51
C PHE A 123 10.34 10.87 0.69
N THR A 124 10.46 10.33 1.90
CA THR A 124 10.52 11.14 3.13
C THR A 124 11.75 12.04 3.14
N ALA A 125 12.92 11.52 2.73
CA ALA A 125 14.15 12.30 2.62
C ALA A 125 14.01 13.46 1.64
N ALA A 126 13.39 13.23 0.47
CA ALA A 126 13.12 14.25 -0.53
C ALA A 126 12.18 15.34 0.02
N VAL A 127 11.11 14.95 0.72
CA VAL A 127 10.19 15.90 1.37
C VAL A 127 10.90 16.73 2.42
N GLN A 128 11.72 16.13 3.29
CA GLN A 128 12.45 16.87 4.32
C GLN A 128 13.49 17.81 3.70
N LYS A 129 14.23 17.38 2.67
CA LYS A 129 15.17 18.24 1.95
C LYS A 129 14.48 19.46 1.34
N LEU A 130 13.30 19.28 0.73
CA LEU A 130 12.51 20.37 0.19
C LEU A 130 11.98 21.31 1.30
N ARG A 131 11.73 20.81 2.50
CA ARG A 131 11.31 21.63 3.65
C ARG A 131 12.45 22.43 4.26
N ASP A 132 13.63 21.83 4.34
CA ASP A 132 14.80 22.40 5.00
C ASP A 132 15.58 23.38 4.12
N ASN A 133 15.53 23.19 2.79
CA ASN A 133 16.20 24.08 1.83
C ASN A 133 15.23 25.12 1.26
N GLU A 134 15.31 26.35 1.79
CA GLU A 134 14.44 27.46 1.37
C GLU A 134 14.56 27.80 -0.11
N LEU A 135 15.76 27.82 -0.68
CA LEU A 135 15.96 28.14 -2.10
C LEU A 135 15.35 27.07 -3.00
N LEU A 136 15.61 25.80 -2.70
CA LEU A 136 15.01 24.68 -3.44
C LEU A 136 13.48 24.72 -3.37
N ARG A 137 12.93 25.06 -2.20
CA ARG A 137 11.49 25.23 -2.01
C ARG A 137 10.93 26.38 -2.83
N LEU A 138 11.62 27.52 -2.85
CA LEU A 138 11.22 28.68 -3.64
C LEU A 138 11.27 28.37 -5.14
N ASP A 139 12.30 27.69 -5.61
CA ASP A 139 12.44 27.25 -7.00
C ASP A 139 11.28 26.32 -7.38
N TYR A 140 10.97 25.32 -6.54
CA TYR A 140 9.83 24.43 -6.77
C TYR A 140 8.49 25.17 -6.81
N LEU A 141 8.24 26.06 -5.85
CA LEU A 141 6.97 26.79 -5.77
C LEU A 141 6.76 27.75 -6.95
N ASN A 142 7.83 28.38 -7.44
CA ASN A 142 7.76 29.34 -8.54
C ASN A 142 7.97 28.74 -9.93
N GLY A 143 8.47 27.51 -10.02
CA GLY A 143 8.77 26.87 -11.31
C GLY A 143 7.54 26.43 -12.10
N THR A 144 7.74 26.15 -13.39
CA THR A 144 6.74 25.54 -14.28
C THR A 144 6.47 24.08 -13.88
N GLU A 145 5.49 23.43 -14.53
CA GLU A 145 5.23 22.01 -14.29
C GLU A 145 6.45 21.14 -14.61
N GLU A 146 7.16 21.45 -15.69
CA GLU A 146 8.36 20.74 -16.12
C GLU A 146 9.51 20.93 -15.12
N GLU A 147 9.75 22.16 -14.67
CA GLU A 147 10.80 22.47 -13.69
C GLU A 147 10.52 21.79 -12.35
N ARG A 148 9.26 21.83 -11.88
CA ARG A 148 8.82 21.11 -10.67
C ARG A 148 9.06 19.61 -10.79
N ARG A 149 8.76 19.02 -11.95
CA ARG A 149 8.95 17.59 -12.18
C ARG A 149 10.43 17.22 -12.21
N GLU A 150 11.27 18.06 -12.81
CA GLU A 150 12.72 17.86 -12.83
C GLU A 150 13.32 17.93 -11.42
N ILE A 151 12.90 18.90 -10.62
CA ILE A 151 13.29 19.00 -9.20
C ILE A 151 12.87 17.73 -8.44
N LEU A 152 11.62 17.29 -8.57
CA LEU A 152 11.15 16.09 -7.89
C LEU A 152 11.92 14.84 -8.30
N ARG A 153 12.20 14.66 -9.60
CA ARG A 153 12.95 13.50 -10.11
C ARG A 153 14.42 13.49 -9.71
N THR A 154 15.01 14.66 -9.57
CA THR A 154 16.38 14.80 -9.05
C THR A 154 16.47 14.29 -7.61
N GLU A 155 15.44 14.57 -6.80
CA GLU A 155 15.41 14.17 -5.39
C GLU A 155 14.82 12.78 -5.15
N CYS A 156 13.95 12.32 -6.05
CA CYS A 156 13.20 11.08 -5.93
C CYS A 156 12.80 10.60 -7.34
N ASP A 157 13.62 9.73 -7.91
CA ASP A 157 13.61 9.33 -9.34
C ASP A 157 12.33 8.61 -9.81
N PHE A 158 11.48 8.17 -8.89
CA PHE A 158 10.20 7.51 -9.17
C PHE A 158 8.97 8.45 -9.05
N LEU A 159 9.16 9.77 -9.01
CA LEU A 159 8.11 10.80 -9.05
C LEU A 159 7.90 11.44 -10.45
#